data_AF-A0A453K7V8-F1
#
_entry.id   AF-A0A453K7V8-F1
#
_cell.length_a   1.000
_cell.length_b   1.000
_cell.length_c   1.000
_cell.angle_alpha   90.00
_cell.angle_beta   90.00
_cell.angle_gamma   90.00
#
_symmetry.space_group_name_H-M   'P 1'
#
loop_
_entity.id
_entity.type
_entity.pdbx_description
1 polymer ?
#
loop_
_entity_poly.entity_id
_entity_poly.type
_entity_poly.pdbx_seq_one_letter_code
_entity_poly.pdbx_strand_id
1 'polypeptide(L)'
;MGSQVLVSLALNMEVTSGSFSMVAEEDSEDLRKDSAEEILEHITDLVNETLAEDGSYNITLSKEGILSAIDTGKSEGGPSGRHWVLDPIDGTKGFLRGGQYAIALALLDEGKVVLGVLGCPNLPLASISNLNGSSSGDQMGALFSATVGCGAEVESLEGSPPQKISVCTIDNPVNASFFESYEGAHTMHDLTGSIAEKLGVQAPPVRIDSQAKYGALARGDGAIYLRFPHKGYKEKIWDHAAGAIVVT
;
A
#
# COMPACT_ATOMS: atom_id res chain seq x y z
N MET A 1 -7.31 6.55 8.66
CA MET A 1 -7.83 6.13 9.99
C MET A 1 -8.87 4.99 9.95
N GLY A 2 -10.01 5.09 9.25
CA GLY A 2 -11.01 4.00 9.23
C GLY A 2 -10.49 2.64 8.72
N SER A 3 -9.68 2.63 7.65
CA SER A 3 -9.01 1.43 7.16
C SER A 3 -8.06 0.79 8.19
N GLN A 4 -7.35 1.60 8.99
CA GLN A 4 -6.50 1.11 10.08
C GLN A 4 -7.31 0.37 11.14
N VAL A 5 -8.50 0.88 11.48
CA VAL A 5 -9.41 0.21 12.43
C VAL A 5 -9.81 -1.17 11.91
N LEU A 6 -10.29 -1.25 10.66
CA LEU A 6 -10.75 -2.50 10.06
C LEU A 6 -9.63 -3.53 9.94
N VAL A 7 -8.44 -3.13 9.48
CA VAL A 7 -7.29 -4.02 9.35
C VAL A 7 -6.80 -4.50 10.73
N SER A 8 -6.66 -3.58 11.70
CA SER A 8 -6.27 -3.94 13.07
C SER A 8 -7.23 -4.96 13.68
N LEU A 9 -8.53 -4.69 13.55
CA LEU A 9 -9.59 -5.52 14.09
C LEU A 9 -9.55 -6.93 13.50
N ALA A 10 -9.51 -7.04 12.16
CA ALA A 10 -9.44 -8.32 11.47
C ALA A 10 -8.20 -9.11 11.88
N LEU A 11 -7.02 -8.47 11.90
CA LEU A 11 -5.79 -9.15 12.32
C LEU A 11 -5.84 -9.60 13.78
N ASN A 12 -6.39 -8.78 14.68
CA ASN A 12 -6.49 -9.12 16.09
C ASN A 12 -7.49 -10.26 16.36
N MET A 13 -8.52 -10.42 15.52
CA MET A 13 -9.46 -11.54 15.61
C MET A 13 -8.88 -12.85 15.05
N GLU A 14 -8.16 -12.77 13.93
CA GLU A 14 -7.67 -13.96 13.22
C GLU A 14 -6.30 -14.46 13.75
N VAL A 15 -5.45 -13.56 14.26
CA VAL A 15 -4.14 -13.92 14.80
C VAL A 15 -4.28 -14.43 16.23
N THR A 16 -4.53 -15.73 16.36
CA THR A 16 -4.80 -16.39 17.66
C THR A 16 -3.55 -16.81 18.45
N SER A 17 -2.35 -16.56 17.93
CA SER A 17 -1.09 -17.00 18.56
C SER A 17 -0.03 -15.91 18.61
N GLY A 18 0.63 -15.78 19.77
CA GLY A 18 1.69 -14.79 20.01
C GLY A 18 1.16 -13.45 20.54
N SER A 19 2.09 -12.53 20.82
CA SER A 19 1.75 -11.14 21.17
C SER A 19 1.42 -10.35 19.90
N PHE A 20 0.24 -9.72 19.85
CA PHE A 20 -0.11 -8.82 18.77
C PHE A 20 0.78 -7.56 18.80
N SER A 21 1.39 -7.23 17.67
CA SER A 21 2.21 -6.05 17.51
C SER A 21 2.00 -5.48 16.11
N MET A 22 1.64 -4.21 16.03
CA MET A 22 1.44 -3.51 14.76
C MET A 22 2.07 -2.12 14.83
N VAL A 23 2.82 -1.76 13.78
CA VAL A 23 3.35 -0.43 13.52
C VAL A 23 2.49 0.18 12.41
N ALA A 24 1.76 1.25 12.70
CA ALA A 24 0.93 1.92 11.71
C ALA A 24 1.21 3.42 11.65
N GLU A 25 0.86 4.06 10.53
CA GLU A 25 1.11 5.49 10.31
C GLU A 25 0.31 6.37 11.29
N GLU A 26 -0.96 6.04 11.52
CA GLU A 26 -1.90 6.91 12.23
C GLU A 26 -1.98 6.57 13.73
N ASP A 27 -2.22 7.58 14.55
CA ASP A 27 -2.58 7.43 15.96
C ASP A 27 -3.89 8.17 16.30
N SER A 28 -4.41 7.97 17.52
CA SER A 28 -5.67 8.57 17.94
C SER A 28 -5.54 9.93 18.63
N GLU A 29 -4.33 10.51 18.77
CA GLU A 29 -4.12 11.70 19.62
C GLU A 29 -4.94 12.91 19.15
N ASP A 30 -5.00 13.14 17.84
CA ASP A 30 -5.79 14.23 17.27
C ASP A 30 -7.30 14.00 17.38
N LEU A 31 -7.75 12.74 17.33
CA LEU A 31 -9.16 12.37 17.48
C LEU A 31 -9.68 12.47 18.91
N ARG A 32 -8.79 12.49 19.91
CA ARG A 32 -9.16 12.64 21.33
C ARG A 32 -9.41 14.09 21.75
N LYS A 33 -9.20 15.05 20.86
CA LYS A 33 -9.43 16.48 21.12
C LYS A 33 -10.92 16.79 20.96
N ASP A 34 -11.46 17.68 21.81
CA ASP A 34 -12.86 18.12 21.74
C ASP A 34 -13.29 18.63 20.35
N SER A 35 -12.34 19.17 19.56
CA SER A 35 -12.58 19.64 18.20
C SER A 35 -12.80 18.54 17.16
N ALA A 36 -12.53 17.27 17.50
CA ALA A 36 -12.59 16.14 16.58
C ALA A 36 -13.82 15.23 16.80
N GLU A 37 -14.74 15.60 17.69
CA GLU A 37 -15.92 14.79 18.06
C GLU A 37 -16.77 14.38 16.84
N GLU A 38 -17.02 15.33 15.93
CA GLU A 38 -17.79 15.06 14.69
C GLU A 38 -17.04 14.12 13.74
N ILE A 39 -15.72 14.25 13.65
CA ILE A 39 -14.87 13.38 12.83
C ILE A 39 -14.87 11.96 13.41
N LEU A 40 -14.76 11.83 14.74
CA LEU A 40 -14.77 10.54 15.41
C LEU A 40 -16.13 9.84 15.28
N GLU A 41 -17.24 10.57 15.40
CA GLU A 41 -18.57 10.05 15.11
C GLU A 41 -18.65 9.52 13.68
N HIS A 42 -18.25 10.33 12.69
CA HIS A 42 -18.29 9.93 11.28
C HIS A 42 -17.45 8.68 10.99
N ILE A 43 -16.24 8.58 11.56
CA ILE A 43 -15.40 7.39 11.43
C ILE A 43 -16.08 6.18 12.08
N THR A 44 -16.71 6.36 13.24
CA THR A 44 -17.40 5.29 13.98
C THR A 44 -18.57 4.75 13.15
N ASP A 45 -19.38 5.64 12.56
CA ASP A 45 -20.51 5.27 11.72
C ASP A 45 -20.04 4.50 10.48
N LEU A 46 -19.07 5.03 9.72
CA LEU A 46 -18.55 4.37 8.52
C LEU A 46 -17.95 2.99 8.80
N VAL A 47 -17.18 2.87 9.89
CA VAL A 47 -16.58 1.58 10.27
C VAL A 47 -17.67 0.56 10.61
N ASN A 48 -18.68 0.96 11.40
CA ASN A 48 -19.76 0.04 11.79
C ASN A 48 -20.67 -0.32 10.61
N GLU A 49 -20.94 0.61 9.70
CA GLU A 49 -21.63 0.35 8.44
C GLU A 49 -20.86 -0.68 7.60
N THR A 50 -19.55 -0.46 7.41
CA THR A 50 -18.69 -1.39 6.67
C THR A 50 -18.67 -2.79 7.29
N LEU A 51 -18.56 -2.89 8.62
CA LEU A 51 -18.58 -4.17 9.33
C LEU A 51 -19.93 -4.89 9.19
N ALA A 52 -21.04 -4.13 9.23
CA ALA A 52 -22.37 -4.68 9.06
C ALA A 52 -22.64 -5.16 7.63
N GLU A 53 -22.13 -4.44 6.62
CA GLU A 53 -22.24 -4.82 5.21
C GLU A 53 -21.40 -6.05 4.86
N ASP A 54 -20.16 -6.10 5.34
CA ASP A 54 -19.26 -7.25 5.14
C ASP A 54 -19.79 -8.51 5.84
N GLY A 55 -20.31 -8.36 7.07
CA GLY A 55 -20.96 -9.44 7.80
C GLY A 55 -20.03 -10.53 8.33
N SER A 56 -18.70 -10.43 8.14
CA SER A 56 -17.74 -11.40 8.67
C SER A 56 -17.65 -11.37 10.19
N TYR A 57 -17.91 -10.20 10.80
CA TYR A 57 -17.81 -9.99 12.24
C TYR A 57 -19.10 -9.41 12.80
N ASN A 58 -19.77 -10.13 13.71
CA ASN A 58 -20.97 -9.64 14.39
C ASN A 58 -20.60 -8.75 15.60
N ILE A 59 -20.02 -7.59 15.32
CA ILE A 59 -19.59 -6.61 16.31
C ILE A 59 -19.99 -5.19 15.93
N THR A 60 -20.07 -4.33 16.93
CA THR A 60 -20.25 -2.89 16.75
C THR A 60 -19.29 -2.18 17.69
N LEU A 61 -18.48 -1.28 17.15
CA LEU A 61 -17.48 -0.54 17.91
C LEU A 61 -18.07 0.76 18.45
N SER A 62 -17.81 1.04 19.71
CA SER A 62 -18.01 2.38 20.28
C SER A 62 -16.88 3.30 19.81
N LYS A 63 -17.04 4.61 20.02
CA LYS A 63 -15.97 5.61 19.79
C LYS A 63 -14.67 5.24 20.50
N GLU A 64 -14.73 4.80 21.76
CA GLU A 64 -13.54 4.31 22.48
C GLU A 64 -12.96 3.03 21.86
N GLY A 65 -13.82 2.16 21.32
CA GLY A 65 -13.37 0.99 20.54
C GLY A 65 -12.61 1.39 19.29
N ILE A 66 -13.07 2.41 18.55
CA ILE A 66 -12.39 2.98 17.39
C ILE A 66 -11.01 3.54 17.79
N LEU A 67 -10.96 4.39 18.82
CA LEU A 67 -9.70 4.98 19.30
C LEU A 67 -8.71 3.90 19.75
N SER A 68 -9.20 2.90 20.48
CA SER A 68 -8.37 1.78 20.93
C SER A 68 -7.87 0.94 19.77
N ALA A 69 -8.68 0.70 18.73
CA ALA A 69 -8.26 -0.04 17.54
C ALA A 69 -7.17 0.71 16.77
N ILE A 70 -7.29 2.04 16.61
CA ILE A 70 -6.25 2.87 16.02
C ILE A 70 -4.95 2.75 16.83
N ASP A 71 -5.03 2.89 18.15
CA ASP A 71 -3.86 2.87 19.05
C ASP A 71 -3.13 1.51 19.12
N THR A 72 -3.72 0.43 18.62
CA THR A 72 -2.99 -0.85 18.47
C THR A 72 -1.80 -0.76 17.50
N GLY A 73 -1.80 0.25 16.62
CA GLY A 73 -0.73 0.55 15.67
C GLY A 73 0.49 1.28 16.26
N LYS A 74 0.52 1.53 17.57
CA LYS A 74 1.59 2.30 18.24
C LYS A 74 2.85 1.51 18.57
N SER A 75 3.03 0.30 18.02
CA SER A 75 4.28 -0.42 18.22
C SER A 75 5.44 0.34 17.58
N GLU A 76 6.60 0.35 18.23
CA GLU A 76 7.85 0.83 17.63
C GLU A 76 8.48 -0.19 16.67
N GLY A 77 7.90 -1.41 16.61
CA GLY A 77 8.48 -2.53 15.90
C GLY A 77 9.78 -3.00 16.58
N GLY A 78 10.70 -3.53 15.78
CA GLY A 78 12.01 -3.94 16.28
C GLY A 78 12.67 -5.03 15.44
N PRO A 79 13.90 -5.43 15.84
CA PRO A 79 14.65 -6.48 15.15
C PRO A 79 14.21 -7.90 15.52
N SER A 80 13.27 -8.08 16.45
CA SER A 80 12.91 -9.38 17.02
C SER A 80 11.42 -9.51 17.20
N GLY A 81 10.88 -10.72 17.06
CA GLY A 81 9.46 -10.99 17.12
C GLY A 81 8.74 -10.68 15.81
N ARG A 82 7.40 -10.76 15.88
CA ARG A 82 6.51 -10.52 14.74
C ARG A 82 5.83 -9.17 14.87
N HIS A 83 5.89 -8.41 13.80
CA HIS A 83 5.29 -7.08 13.73
C HIS A 83 4.53 -6.91 12.42
N TRP A 84 3.23 -6.62 12.51
CA TRP A 84 2.50 -6.10 11.38
C TRP A 84 2.95 -4.65 11.12
N VAL A 85 3.01 -4.26 9.86
CA VAL A 85 3.34 -2.90 9.43
C VAL A 85 2.26 -2.45 8.46
N LEU A 86 1.60 -1.34 8.75
CA LEU A 86 0.45 -0.88 8.00
C LEU A 86 0.58 0.59 7.61
N ASP A 87 0.47 0.86 6.33
CA ASP A 87 0.05 2.17 5.82
C ASP A 87 -1.44 2.08 5.42
N PRO A 88 -2.35 2.72 6.16
CA PRO A 88 -3.77 2.61 5.91
C PRO A 88 -4.22 3.32 4.63
N ILE A 89 -3.49 4.34 4.15
CA ILE A 89 -3.72 5.07 2.90
C ILE A 89 -2.38 5.67 2.42
N ASP A 90 -1.56 4.85 1.75
CA ASP A 90 -0.34 5.35 1.14
C ASP A 90 -0.69 6.18 -0.10
N GLY A 91 -0.10 7.37 -0.18
CA GLY A 91 -0.42 8.34 -1.22
C GLY A 91 -1.68 9.15 -0.93
N THR A 92 -1.86 9.65 0.29
CA THR A 92 -3.00 10.50 0.73
C THR A 92 -3.32 11.65 -0.25
N LYS A 93 -2.31 12.30 -0.85
CA LYS A 93 -2.54 13.32 -1.90
C LYS A 93 -3.19 12.75 -3.14
N GLY A 94 -2.78 11.55 -3.55
CA GLY A 94 -3.38 10.78 -4.64
C GLY A 94 -4.83 10.43 -4.34
N PHE A 95 -5.11 9.95 -3.13
CA PHE A 95 -6.47 9.68 -2.65
C PHE A 95 -7.37 10.93 -2.71
N LEU A 96 -6.93 12.05 -2.15
CA LEU A 96 -7.70 13.30 -2.10
C LEU A 96 -8.07 13.88 -3.47
N ARG A 97 -7.33 13.54 -4.53
CA ARG A 97 -7.63 13.96 -5.91
C ARG A 97 -8.36 12.91 -6.75
N GLY A 98 -8.75 11.78 -6.16
CA GLY A 98 -9.33 10.64 -6.88
C GLY A 98 -8.33 9.92 -7.78
N GLY A 99 -7.03 10.06 -7.52
CA GLY A 99 -5.94 9.39 -8.21
C GLY A 99 -5.57 8.05 -7.56
N GLN A 100 -4.33 7.60 -7.79
CA GLN A 100 -3.83 6.32 -7.25
C GLN A 100 -3.48 6.44 -5.76
N TYR A 101 -3.87 5.43 -5.00
CA TYR A 101 -3.51 5.22 -3.60
C TYR A 101 -3.46 3.73 -3.30
N ALA A 102 -2.82 3.34 -2.20
CA ALA A 102 -2.75 1.95 -1.79
C ALA A 102 -3.00 1.78 -0.29
N ILE A 103 -3.56 0.65 0.10
CA ILE A 103 -3.53 0.15 1.47
C ILE A 103 -2.39 -0.86 1.53
N ALA A 104 -1.37 -0.61 2.35
CA ALA A 104 -0.15 -1.41 2.36
C ALA A 104 0.04 -2.12 3.70
N LEU A 105 -0.04 -3.44 3.69
CA LEU A 105 0.13 -4.27 4.88
C LEU A 105 1.31 -5.21 4.68
N ALA A 106 2.17 -5.32 5.68
CA ALA A 106 3.26 -6.27 5.69
C ALA A 106 3.38 -6.97 7.05
N LEU A 107 3.98 -8.14 7.05
CA LEU A 107 4.40 -8.85 8.26
C LEU A 107 5.92 -8.92 8.29
N LEU A 108 6.51 -8.48 9.40
CA LEU A 108 7.90 -8.71 9.73
C LEU A 108 8.00 -9.90 10.70
N ASP A 109 9.02 -10.74 10.53
CA ASP A 109 9.43 -11.80 11.45
C ASP A 109 10.95 -11.69 11.66
N GLU A 110 11.39 -11.50 12.90
CA GLU A 110 12.80 -11.27 13.27
C GLU A 110 13.46 -10.16 12.42
N GLY A 111 12.74 -9.04 12.29
CA GLY A 111 13.19 -7.84 11.57
C GLY A 111 13.22 -7.98 10.05
N LYS A 112 12.72 -9.09 9.48
CA LYS A 112 12.66 -9.31 8.02
C LYS A 112 11.22 -9.32 7.54
N VAL A 113 10.94 -8.69 6.41
CA VAL A 113 9.62 -8.77 5.76
C VAL A 113 9.41 -10.20 5.25
N VAL A 114 8.33 -10.85 5.70
CA VAL A 114 7.98 -12.24 5.35
C VAL A 114 6.70 -12.37 4.54
N LEU A 115 5.81 -11.38 4.62
CA LEU A 115 4.57 -11.29 3.85
C LEU A 115 4.26 -9.82 3.54
N GLY A 116 3.65 -9.56 2.38
CA GLY A 116 3.19 -8.24 1.98
C GLY A 116 1.91 -8.31 1.16
N VAL A 117 1.06 -7.32 1.36
CA VAL A 117 -0.22 -7.13 0.68
C VAL A 117 -0.35 -5.67 0.28
N LEU A 118 -0.71 -5.41 -0.97
CA LEU A 118 -1.06 -4.07 -1.46
C LEU A 118 -2.47 -4.11 -2.03
N GLY A 119 -3.42 -3.46 -1.36
CA GLY A 119 -4.72 -3.16 -1.94
C GLY A 119 -4.64 -1.87 -2.75
N CYS A 120 -4.93 -1.91 -4.04
CA CYS A 120 -4.87 -0.76 -4.94
C CYS A 120 -6.24 -0.54 -5.61
N PRO A 121 -7.19 0.17 -4.95
CA PRO A 121 -8.57 0.30 -5.43
C PRO A 121 -8.71 0.97 -6.80
N ASN A 122 -7.83 1.94 -7.09
CA ASN A 122 -7.87 2.69 -8.34
C ASN A 122 -6.93 2.13 -9.41
N LEU A 123 -6.23 1.02 -9.16
CA LEU A 123 -5.36 0.41 -10.16
C LEU A 123 -6.17 -0.64 -10.95
N PRO A 124 -6.18 -0.61 -12.30
CA PRO A 124 -6.82 -1.66 -13.08
C PRO A 124 -6.11 -2.99 -12.85
N LEU A 125 -6.85 -4.11 -12.88
CA LEU A 125 -6.24 -5.44 -12.75
C LEU A 125 -5.26 -5.72 -13.91
N ALA A 126 -5.63 -5.28 -15.13
CA ALA A 126 -4.79 -5.38 -16.31
C ALA A 126 -3.57 -4.44 -16.25
N SER A 127 -2.53 -4.81 -17.00
CA SER A 127 -1.30 -4.01 -17.16
C SER A 127 -1.60 -2.60 -17.67
N ILE A 128 -0.96 -1.59 -17.06
CA ILE A 128 -1.08 -0.18 -17.50
C ILE A 128 -0.62 -0.01 -18.96
N SER A 129 0.35 -0.82 -19.39
CA SER A 129 0.89 -0.76 -20.75
C SER A 129 -0.13 -1.15 -21.84
N ASN A 130 -1.15 -1.93 -21.47
CA ASN A 130 -2.21 -2.39 -22.36
C ASN A 130 -3.40 -1.41 -22.45
N LEU A 131 -3.42 -0.32 -21.67
CA LEU A 131 -4.52 0.64 -21.64
C LEU A 131 -4.63 1.53 -22.89
N ASN A 132 -3.63 1.52 -23.79
CA ASN A 132 -3.76 2.19 -25.09
C ASN A 132 -4.80 1.52 -26.03
N GLY A 133 -5.41 0.42 -25.60
CA GLY A 133 -6.55 -0.23 -26.26
C GLY A 133 -7.75 -0.49 -25.35
N SER A 134 -7.81 0.08 -24.13
CA SER A 134 -8.84 -0.26 -23.15
C SER A 134 -10.21 0.28 -23.57
N SER A 135 -11.07 -0.66 -23.98
CA SER A 135 -12.52 -0.54 -23.89
C SER A 135 -12.94 -0.23 -22.45
N SER A 136 -14.06 0.48 -22.30
CA SER A 136 -14.67 0.94 -21.04
C SER A 136 -15.16 -0.16 -20.08
N GLY A 137 -14.37 -1.22 -19.85
CA GLY A 137 -14.75 -2.39 -19.07
C GLY A 137 -13.60 -3.08 -18.32
N ASP A 138 -12.44 -2.43 -18.17
CA ASP A 138 -11.37 -2.98 -17.34
C ASP A 138 -11.78 -2.95 -15.87
N GLN A 139 -11.72 -4.11 -15.22
CA GLN A 139 -12.02 -4.24 -13.81
C GLN A 139 -10.99 -3.45 -13.00
N MET A 140 -11.48 -2.46 -12.25
CA MET A 140 -10.68 -1.65 -11.34
C MET A 140 -10.52 -2.39 -10.01
N GLY A 141 -9.43 -2.10 -9.31
CA GLY A 141 -9.13 -2.71 -8.03
C GLY A 141 -8.26 -3.94 -8.19
N ALA A 142 -6.99 -3.80 -7.82
CA ALA A 142 -6.02 -4.88 -7.79
C ALA A 142 -5.56 -5.14 -6.35
N LEU A 143 -5.48 -6.40 -5.96
CA LEU A 143 -4.90 -6.88 -4.71
C LEU A 143 -3.63 -7.65 -5.04
N PHE A 144 -2.49 -7.14 -4.60
CA PHE A 144 -1.21 -7.83 -4.72
C PHE A 144 -0.89 -8.51 -3.41
N SER A 145 -0.35 -9.73 -3.48
CA SER A 145 0.17 -10.43 -2.30
C SER A 145 1.46 -11.17 -2.62
N ALA A 146 2.33 -11.27 -1.61
CA ALA A 146 3.56 -12.04 -1.69
C ALA A 146 3.94 -12.60 -0.32
N THR A 147 4.56 -13.78 -0.32
CA THR A 147 5.14 -14.43 0.85
C THR A 147 6.51 -14.98 0.47
N VAL A 148 7.48 -14.91 1.39
CA VAL A 148 8.85 -15.38 1.14
C VAL A 148 8.85 -16.80 0.57
N GLY A 149 9.47 -16.96 -0.61
CA GLY A 149 9.63 -18.24 -1.30
C GLY A 149 8.44 -18.66 -2.17
N CYS A 150 7.33 -17.92 -2.18
CA CYS A 150 6.13 -18.24 -2.96
C CYS A 150 5.95 -17.37 -4.22
N GLY A 151 6.75 -16.30 -4.37
CA GLY A 151 6.56 -15.29 -5.41
C GLY A 151 5.34 -14.40 -5.16
N ALA A 152 5.06 -13.52 -6.11
CA ALA A 152 3.96 -12.56 -6.04
C ALA A 152 2.77 -12.94 -6.93
N GLU A 153 1.58 -12.57 -6.49
CA GLU A 153 0.31 -12.77 -7.18
C GLU A 153 -0.52 -11.48 -7.20
N VAL A 154 -1.42 -11.38 -8.17
CA VAL A 154 -2.44 -10.33 -8.24
C VAL A 154 -3.82 -10.93 -8.46
N GLU A 155 -4.84 -10.35 -7.81
CA GLU A 155 -6.25 -10.66 -8.02
C GLU A 155 -7.11 -9.39 -7.98
N SER A 156 -8.37 -9.49 -8.41
CA SER A 156 -9.33 -8.39 -8.26
C SER A 156 -9.76 -8.22 -6.80
N LEU A 157 -9.94 -6.97 -6.36
CA LEU A 157 -10.57 -6.66 -5.07
C LEU A 157 -12.02 -7.15 -4.95
N GLU A 158 -12.72 -7.35 -6.08
CA GLU A 158 -14.08 -7.92 -6.09
C GLU A 158 -14.06 -9.46 -6.06
N GLY A 159 -12.87 -10.06 -6.07
CA GLY A 159 -12.67 -11.51 -6.10
C GLY A 159 -12.39 -12.04 -7.50
N SER A 160 -11.26 -12.74 -7.63
CA SER A 160 -10.89 -13.52 -8.82
C SER A 160 -9.84 -14.56 -8.43
N PRO A 161 -9.61 -15.62 -9.22
CA PRO A 161 -8.46 -16.50 -8.98
C PRO A 161 -7.14 -15.71 -9.06
N PRO A 162 -6.22 -15.89 -8.09
CA PRO A 162 -4.94 -15.20 -8.10
C PRO A 162 -4.07 -15.59 -9.28
N GLN A 163 -3.41 -14.59 -9.87
CA GLN A 163 -2.54 -14.74 -11.04
C GLN A 163 -1.09 -14.47 -10.64
N LYS A 164 -0.18 -15.39 -10.95
CA LYS A 164 1.26 -15.16 -10.79
C LYS A 164 1.70 -14.00 -11.66
N ILE A 165 2.52 -13.13 -11.08
CA ILE A 165 3.09 -11.98 -11.76
C ILE A 165 4.61 -12.05 -11.75
N SER A 166 5.22 -11.36 -12.70
CA SER A 166 6.68 -11.24 -12.79
C SER A 166 7.04 -9.88 -13.35
N VAL A 167 8.15 -9.33 -12.88
CA VAL A 167 8.74 -8.11 -13.42
C VAL A 167 9.04 -8.26 -14.92
N CYS A 168 9.11 -7.12 -15.63
CA CYS A 168 9.44 -7.13 -17.04
C CYS A 168 10.88 -7.64 -17.28
N THR A 169 11.09 -8.30 -18.42
CA THR A 169 12.44 -8.68 -18.87
C THR A 169 12.93 -7.64 -19.87
N ILE A 170 14.01 -6.93 -19.52
CA ILE A 170 14.60 -5.90 -20.36
C ILE A 170 16.08 -6.16 -20.56
N ASP A 171 16.45 -6.45 -21.80
CA ASP A 171 17.84 -6.71 -22.19
C ASP A 171 18.60 -5.43 -22.57
N ASN A 172 17.89 -4.35 -22.89
CA ASN A 172 18.47 -3.09 -23.32
C ASN A 172 17.89 -1.91 -22.50
N PRO A 173 18.73 -1.14 -21.77
CA PRO A 173 18.28 -0.04 -20.93
C PRO A 173 17.54 1.07 -21.70
N VAL A 174 17.72 1.18 -23.02
CA VAL A 174 16.96 2.12 -23.87
C VAL A 174 15.44 1.89 -23.75
N ASN A 175 15.02 0.65 -23.51
CA ASN A 175 13.62 0.26 -23.40
C ASN A 175 13.09 0.28 -21.94
N ALA A 176 13.91 0.66 -20.96
CA ALA A 176 13.55 0.59 -19.56
C ALA A 176 12.69 1.78 -19.12
N SER A 177 11.39 1.57 -18.93
CA SER A 177 10.49 2.60 -18.38
C SER A 177 10.77 2.88 -16.91
N PHE A 178 10.86 4.16 -16.56
CA PHE A 178 11.01 4.62 -15.18
C PHE A 178 9.65 4.91 -14.56
N PHE A 179 9.48 4.52 -13.30
CA PHE A 179 8.36 4.95 -12.48
C PHE A 179 8.64 6.34 -11.90
N GLU A 180 7.68 7.24 -12.08
CA GLU A 180 7.72 8.59 -11.53
C GLU A 180 6.46 8.85 -10.70
N SER A 181 6.61 9.60 -9.61
CA SER A 181 5.45 10.15 -8.90
C SER A 181 4.74 11.17 -9.80
N TYR A 182 3.42 11.25 -9.70
CA TYR A 182 2.67 12.29 -10.38
C TYR A 182 2.88 13.64 -9.69
N GLU A 183 3.11 13.62 -8.36
CA GLU A 183 3.52 14.78 -7.57
C GLU A 183 5.03 15.05 -7.63
N GLY A 184 5.38 16.27 -8.08
CA GLY A 184 6.78 16.72 -8.23
C GLY A 184 7.60 16.81 -6.94
N ALA A 185 6.94 16.89 -5.78
CA ALA A 185 7.58 17.23 -4.50
C ALA A 185 8.25 16.03 -3.79
N HIS A 186 7.97 14.80 -4.20
CA HIS A 186 8.41 13.59 -3.48
C HIS A 186 9.59 12.88 -4.16
N THR A 187 10.07 13.38 -5.30
CA THR A 187 11.16 12.78 -6.05
C THR A 187 12.11 13.85 -6.57
N MET A 188 13.41 13.59 -6.48
CA MET A 188 14.43 14.42 -7.13
C MET A 188 14.40 14.16 -8.65
N HIS A 189 13.41 14.74 -9.33
CA HIS A 189 13.20 14.56 -10.78
C HIS A 189 14.45 14.87 -11.60
N ASP A 190 15.25 15.86 -11.18
CA ASP A 190 16.51 16.21 -11.85
C ASP A 190 17.52 15.05 -11.80
N LEU A 191 17.60 14.33 -10.68
CA LEU A 191 18.51 13.19 -10.54
C LEU A 191 18.01 12.01 -11.37
N THR A 192 16.73 11.64 -11.25
CA THR A 192 16.13 10.54 -12.02
C THR A 192 16.23 10.81 -13.52
N GLY A 193 15.95 12.04 -13.96
CA GLY A 193 16.11 12.47 -15.34
C GLY A 193 17.55 12.35 -15.84
N SER A 194 18.54 12.77 -15.04
CA SER A 194 19.96 12.62 -15.39
C SER A 194 20.41 11.16 -15.50
N ILE A 195 19.83 10.25 -14.69
CA ILE A 195 20.10 8.82 -14.76
C ILE A 195 19.48 8.24 -16.03
N ALA A 196 18.23 8.58 -16.33
CA ALA A 196 17.54 8.14 -17.54
C ALA A 196 18.26 8.59 -18.81
N GLU A 197 18.73 9.84 -18.85
CA GLU A 197 19.53 10.38 -19.96
C GLU A 197 20.85 9.61 -20.14
N LYS A 198 21.59 9.37 -19.04
CA LYS A 198 22.86 8.60 -19.08
C LYS A 198 22.67 7.16 -19.55
N LEU A 199 21.52 6.55 -19.21
CA LEU A 199 21.17 5.20 -19.66
C LEU A 199 20.61 5.17 -21.08
N GLY A 200 20.37 6.32 -21.71
CA GLY A 200 19.83 6.43 -23.06
C GLY A 200 18.37 5.97 -23.15
N VAL A 201 17.61 6.07 -22.06
CA VAL A 201 16.22 5.63 -21.97
C VAL A 201 15.37 6.42 -22.96
N GLN A 202 14.60 5.70 -23.77
CA GLN A 202 13.65 6.26 -24.74
C GLN A 202 12.20 5.88 -24.42
N ALA A 203 11.99 4.88 -23.55
CA ALA A 203 10.67 4.49 -23.09
C ALA A 203 10.01 5.62 -22.27
N PRO A 204 8.70 5.89 -22.45
CA PRO A 204 8.00 6.87 -21.65
C PRO A 204 7.92 6.43 -20.18
N PRO A 205 7.93 7.38 -19.22
CA PRO A 205 7.80 7.05 -17.81
C PRO A 205 6.38 6.58 -17.46
N VAL A 206 6.29 5.68 -16.48
CA VAL A 206 5.02 5.24 -15.87
C VAL A 206 4.74 6.13 -14.66
N ARG A 207 3.72 6.99 -14.76
CA ARG A 207 3.40 7.97 -13.71
C ARG A 207 2.32 7.44 -12.79
N ILE A 208 2.69 7.14 -11.55
CA ILE A 208 1.80 6.58 -10.54
C ILE A 208 2.26 6.94 -9.13
N ASP A 209 1.32 7.34 -8.28
CA ASP A 209 1.57 7.62 -6.88
C ASP A 209 1.41 6.36 -6.03
N SER A 210 1.74 6.46 -4.73
CA SER A 210 1.69 5.37 -3.76
C SER A 210 2.56 4.14 -4.10
N GLN A 211 2.45 3.11 -3.28
CA GLN A 211 3.00 1.77 -3.42
C GLN A 211 2.30 0.98 -4.53
N ALA A 212 1.26 1.53 -5.17
CA ALA A 212 0.80 1.03 -6.46
C ALA A 212 1.94 0.99 -7.51
N LYS A 213 3.00 1.80 -7.34
CA LYS A 213 4.27 1.65 -8.08
C LYS A 213 4.91 0.27 -7.92
N TYR A 214 4.97 -0.27 -6.70
CA TYR A 214 5.52 -1.60 -6.45
C TYR A 214 4.64 -2.68 -7.08
N GLY A 215 3.31 -2.60 -6.96
CA GLY A 215 2.40 -3.54 -7.62
C GLY A 215 2.55 -3.51 -9.15
N ALA A 216 2.57 -2.32 -9.74
CA ALA A 216 2.79 -2.13 -11.17
C ALA A 216 4.17 -2.65 -11.62
N LEU A 217 5.23 -2.43 -10.84
CA LEU A 217 6.56 -2.98 -11.10
C LEU A 217 6.56 -4.52 -11.04
N ALA A 218 5.95 -5.10 -10.01
CA ALA A 218 5.88 -6.55 -9.80
C ALA A 218 5.16 -7.29 -10.92
N ARG A 219 4.19 -6.64 -11.58
CA ARG A 219 3.49 -7.18 -12.76
C ARG A 219 4.08 -6.76 -14.11
N GLY A 220 5.21 -6.05 -14.10
CA GLY A 220 5.97 -5.72 -15.30
C GLY A 220 5.49 -4.51 -16.10
N ASP A 221 4.70 -3.59 -15.52
CA ASP A 221 4.25 -2.37 -16.21
C ASP A 221 5.39 -1.37 -16.50
N GLY A 222 6.49 -1.50 -15.76
CA GLY A 222 7.68 -0.71 -15.92
C GLY A 222 8.88 -1.45 -15.34
N ALA A 223 10.05 -0.81 -15.40
CA ALA A 223 11.32 -1.48 -15.14
C ALA A 223 12.03 -0.96 -13.91
N ILE A 224 12.03 0.36 -13.71
CA ILE A 224 12.91 1.01 -12.75
C ILE A 224 12.10 1.95 -11.87
N TYR A 225 12.02 1.66 -10.58
CA TYR A 225 11.52 2.58 -9.57
C TYR A 225 12.66 3.10 -8.72
N LEU A 226 12.85 4.42 -8.69
CA LEU A 226 13.83 5.09 -7.84
C LEU A 226 13.13 6.05 -6.89
N ARG A 227 13.48 5.96 -5.60
CA ARG A 227 13.09 6.92 -4.57
C ARG A 227 14.33 7.28 -3.76
N PHE A 228 14.58 8.58 -3.64
CA PHE A 228 15.72 9.12 -2.92
C PHE A 228 15.22 9.99 -1.78
N PRO A 229 15.54 9.68 -0.52
CA PRO A 229 15.16 10.53 0.58
C PRO A 229 15.92 11.86 0.52
N HIS A 230 15.24 12.94 0.90
CA HIS A 230 15.90 14.22 1.13
C HIS A 230 16.86 14.14 2.32
N LYS A 231 17.90 14.98 2.31
CA LYS A 231 18.89 15.03 3.39
C LYS A 231 18.20 15.26 4.74
N GLY A 232 18.44 14.36 5.69
CA GLY A 232 17.89 14.43 7.05
C GLY A 232 16.51 13.80 7.21
N TYR A 233 15.85 13.41 6.12
CA TYR A 233 14.61 12.64 6.16
C TYR A 233 14.92 11.15 6.32
N LYS A 234 14.17 10.47 7.21
CA LYS A 234 14.21 9.03 7.37
C LYS A 234 12.90 8.47 6.82
N GLU A 235 13.01 7.64 5.80
CA GLU A 235 11.85 6.94 5.23
C GLU A 235 11.16 6.09 6.30
N LYS A 236 9.86 5.96 6.16
CA LYS A 236 9.03 5.15 7.04
C LYS A 236 8.98 3.73 6.52
N ILE A 237 8.90 2.76 7.44
CA ILE A 237 8.89 1.35 7.05
C ILE A 237 7.59 0.97 6.34
N TRP A 238 6.48 1.61 6.68
CA TRP A 238 5.17 1.35 6.10
C TRP A 238 5.07 1.78 4.63
N ASP A 239 5.86 2.78 4.18
CA ASP A 239 5.97 3.21 2.77
C ASP A 239 6.62 2.16 1.84
N HIS A 240 7.25 1.11 2.39
CA HIS A 240 8.12 0.22 1.63
C HIS A 240 7.97 -1.27 1.93
N ALA A 241 7.60 -1.66 3.15
CA ALA A 241 7.66 -3.05 3.58
C ALA A 241 6.83 -3.97 2.68
N ALA A 242 5.57 -3.63 2.42
CA ALA A 242 4.68 -4.43 1.58
C ALA A 242 5.16 -4.45 0.12
N GLY A 243 5.49 -3.28 -0.44
CA GLY A 243 5.97 -3.18 -1.81
C GLY A 243 7.28 -3.90 -2.08
N ALA A 244 8.21 -3.91 -1.11
CA ALA A 244 9.51 -4.56 -1.25
C ALA A 244 9.37 -6.06 -1.46
N ILE A 245 8.55 -6.74 -0.65
CA ILE A 245 8.33 -8.18 -0.81
C ILE A 245 7.45 -8.51 -2.02
N VAL A 246 6.50 -7.64 -2.40
CA VAL A 246 5.69 -7.85 -3.61
C VAL A 246 6.54 -7.85 -4.89
N VAL A 247 7.69 -7.18 -4.90
CA VAL A 247 8.61 -7.15 -6.06
C VAL A 247 9.69 -8.24 -6.03
N THR A 248 9.95 -8.89 -4.89
CA THR A 248 11.11 -9.81 -4.72
C THR A 248 10.72 -11.28 -4.56
#